data_AF-Q3V5M5-F1
#
_entry.id   AF-Q3V5M5-F1
#
_cell.length_a   1.000
_cell.length_b   1.000
_cell.length_c   1.000
_cell.angle_alpha   90.00
_cell.angle_beta   90.00
_cell.angle_gamma   90.00
#
_symmetry.space_group_name_H-M   'P 1'
#
loop_
_entity.id
_entity.type
_entity.pdbx_description
1 polymer ?
#
loop_
_entity_poly.entity_id
_entity_poly.type
_entity_poly.pdbx_seq_one_letter_code
_entity_poly.pdbx_strand_id
1 'polypeptide(L)'
;MQQNGAELTAALAPELMGIKNQPAMIKNRALDRSMAYLRETLSVWLAAGNEINYSAQDNDILTAIGYRPDAPSQDDNHEKFTPAQNMIYTRRRAGLAAQ
;
A
#
# COMPACT_ATOMS: atom_id res chain seq x y z
N MET A 1 4.42 -11.92 9.75
CA MET A 1 4.55 -11.72 11.22
C MET A 1 4.03 -12.89 12.05
N GLN A 2 2.83 -13.44 11.80
CA GLN A 2 2.36 -14.61 12.55
C GLN A 2 3.06 -15.92 12.19
N GLN A 3 3.29 -16.19 10.90
CA GLN A 3 3.95 -17.44 10.45
C GLN A 3 5.48 -17.29 10.46
N ASN A 4 6.03 -16.32 9.72
CA ASN A 4 7.50 -16.16 9.56
C ASN A 4 8.08 -15.00 10.36
N GLY A 5 7.41 -14.55 11.43
CA GLY A 5 7.85 -13.37 12.20
C GLY A 5 9.17 -13.59 12.92
N ALA A 6 9.34 -14.76 13.54
CA ALA A 6 10.56 -15.09 14.28
C ALA A 6 11.80 -15.10 13.38
N GLU A 7 11.71 -15.76 12.22
CA GLU A 7 12.79 -15.83 11.23
C GLU A 7 13.16 -14.45 10.68
N LEU A 8 12.15 -13.64 10.33
CA LEU A 8 12.37 -12.26 9.89
C LEU A 8 13.07 -11.42 10.96
N THR A 9 12.63 -11.51 12.22
CA THR A 9 13.28 -10.79 13.33
C THR A 9 14.68 -11.29 13.62
N ALA A 10 14.96 -12.58 13.40
CA ALA A 10 16.30 -13.15 13.56
C ALA A 10 17.25 -12.65 12.46
N ALA A 11 16.79 -12.59 11.21
CA ALA A 11 17.56 -12.02 10.10
C ALA A 11 17.89 -10.53 10.32
N LEU A 12 16.97 -9.79 10.94
CA LEU A 12 17.13 -8.37 11.28
C LEU A 12 17.71 -8.14 12.69
N ALA A 13 18.17 -9.19 13.38
CA ALA A 13 18.69 -9.10 14.74
C ALA A 13 19.78 -8.03 14.93
N PRO A 14 20.72 -7.80 13.98
CA PRO A 14 21.73 -6.75 14.14
C PRO A 14 21.16 -5.35 14.39
N GLU A 15 19.98 -5.04 13.87
CA GLU A 15 19.31 -3.75 14.08
C GLU A 15 18.26 -3.81 15.20
N LEU A 16 17.62 -4.97 15.41
CA LEU A 16 16.45 -5.10 16.29
C LEU A 16 16.76 -5.69 17.68
N MET A 17 17.96 -6.23 17.89
CA MET A 17 18.31 -6.84 19.18
C MET A 17 18.29 -5.78 20.29
N GLY A 18 17.56 -6.07 21.37
CA GLY A 18 17.45 -5.15 22.52
C GLY A 18 16.61 -3.89 22.27
N ILE A 19 15.90 -3.79 21.14
CA ILE A 19 15.18 -2.57 20.75
C ILE A 19 13.99 -2.22 21.65
N LYS A 20 13.43 -3.22 22.37
CA LYS A 20 12.21 -3.08 23.19
C LYS A 20 12.28 -1.93 24.20
N ASN A 21 13.43 -1.76 24.86
CA ASN A 21 13.62 -0.80 25.95
C ASN A 21 14.35 0.48 25.52
N GLN A 22 14.56 0.67 24.22
CA GLN A 22 15.29 1.84 23.70
C GLN A 22 14.38 3.08 23.55
N PRO A 23 14.95 4.30 23.58
CA PRO A 23 14.23 5.53 23.27
C PRO A 23 13.64 5.53 21.85
N ALA A 24 12.56 6.29 21.63
CA ALA A 24 11.86 6.36 20.34
C ALA A 24 12.79 6.69 19.16
N MET A 25 13.75 7.59 19.35
CA MET A 25 14.73 7.96 18.32
C MET A 25 15.56 6.76 17.85
N ILE A 26 16.00 5.89 18.78
CA ILE A 26 16.77 4.69 18.47
C ILE A 26 15.89 3.63 17.80
N LYS A 27 14.64 3.48 18.26
CA LYS A 27 13.65 2.60 17.63
C LYS A 27 13.41 2.97 16.17
N ASN A 28 13.19 4.26 15.88
CA ASN A 28 12.97 4.73 14.52
C ASN A 28 14.20 4.45 13.63
N ARG A 29 15.40 4.76 14.12
CA ARG A 29 16.64 4.50 13.37
C ARG A 29 16.85 3.01 13.05
N ALA A 30 16.54 2.13 14.00
CA ALA A 30 16.61 0.68 13.79
C ALA A 30 15.59 0.20 12.74
N LEU A 31 14.37 0.77 12.75
CA LEU A 31 13.35 0.47 11.74
C LEU A 31 13.75 0.95 10.35
N ASP A 32 14.29 2.17 10.22
CA ASP A 32 14.74 2.73 8.95
C ASP A 32 15.83 1.85 8.31
N ARG A 33 16.80 1.40 9.11
CA ARG A 33 17.86 0.48 8.64
C ARG A 33 17.32 -0.89 8.27
N SER A 34 16.41 -1.43 9.09
CA SER A 34 15.74 -2.71 8.79
C SER A 34 14.96 -2.64 7.47
N MET A 35 14.28 -1.53 7.20
CA MET A 35 13.59 -1.29 5.94
C MET A 35 14.55 -1.19 4.75
N ALA A 36 15.72 -0.57 4.93
CA ALA A 36 16.74 -0.51 3.88
C ALA A 36 17.21 -1.92 3.48
N TYR A 37 17.56 -2.77 4.46
CA TYR A 37 17.95 -4.17 4.19
C TYR A 37 16.84 -4.98 3.53
N LEU A 38 15.59 -4.82 3.97
CA LEU A 38 14.45 -5.51 3.36
C LEU A 38 14.24 -5.07 1.91
N ARG A 39 14.40 -3.78 1.62
CA ARG A 39 14.29 -3.24 0.27
C ARG A 39 15.37 -3.81 -0.66
N GLU A 40 16.61 -3.88 -0.19
CA GLU A 40 17.72 -4.45 -0.97
C GLU A 40 17.48 -5.94 -1.26
N THR A 41 17.13 -6.72 -0.24
CA THR A 41 16.85 -8.15 -0.38
C THR A 41 15.69 -8.40 -1.34
N LEU A 42 14.61 -7.62 -1.22
CA LEU A 42 13.47 -7.71 -2.13
C LEU A 42 13.88 -7.36 -3.56
N SER A 43 14.74 -6.35 -3.76
CA SER A 43 15.22 -5.96 -5.09
C SER A 43 16.00 -7.08 -5.77
N VAL A 44 16.86 -7.78 -5.03
CA VAL A 44 17.60 -8.96 -5.54
C VAL A 44 16.65 -10.09 -5.90
N TRP A 45 15.65 -10.36 -5.05
CA TRP A 45 14.67 -11.42 -5.32
C TRP A 45 13.79 -11.11 -6.53
N LEU A 46 13.37 -9.85 -6.70
CA LEU A 46 12.62 -9.40 -7.87
C LEU A 46 13.45 -9.48 -9.16
N ALA A 47 14.76 -9.22 -9.08
CA ALA A 47 15.67 -9.35 -10.22
C ALA A 47 15.79 -10.80 -10.74
N ALA A 48 15.43 -11.80 -9.93
CA ALA A 48 15.37 -13.20 -10.38
C ALA A 48 14.20 -13.49 -11.34
N GLY A 49 13.26 -12.56 -11.52
CA GLY A 49 12.17 -12.69 -12.50
C GLY A 49 11.06 -13.66 -12.09
N ASN A 50 10.93 -13.97 -10.80
CA ASN A 50 9.85 -14.82 -10.30
C ASN A 50 8.49 -14.16 -10.55
N GLU A 51 7.50 -14.94 -10.98
CA GLU A 51 6.13 -14.47 -11.11
C GLU A 51 5.54 -14.17 -9.73
N ILE A 52 4.82 -13.05 -9.63
CA ILE A 52 4.22 -12.57 -8.38
C ILE A 52 2.71 -12.63 -8.52
N ASN A 53 2.11 -13.55 -7.77
CA ASN A 53 0.66 -13.75 -7.74
C ASN A 53 0.06 -13.21 -6.45
N TYR A 54 -1.24 -12.91 -6.47
CA TYR A 54 -1.97 -12.55 -5.26
C TYR A 54 -2.00 -13.71 -4.26
N SER A 55 -2.13 -13.37 -2.98
CA SER A 55 -2.37 -14.37 -1.94
C SER A 55 -3.66 -15.14 -2.25
N ALA A 56 -3.64 -16.46 -2.07
CA ALA A 56 -4.80 -17.32 -2.33
C ALA A 56 -6.07 -16.85 -1.59
N GLN A 57 -5.92 -16.22 -0.43
CA GLN A 57 -7.04 -15.71 0.37
C GLN A 57 -7.82 -14.59 -0.33
N ASP A 58 -7.13 -13.71 -1.07
CA ASP A 58 -7.73 -12.50 -1.66
C ASP A 58 -7.70 -12.52 -3.20
N ASN A 59 -7.25 -13.63 -3.80
CA ASN A 59 -6.98 -13.73 -5.23
C ASN A 59 -8.21 -13.43 -6.09
N ASP A 60 -9.36 -14.01 -5.75
CA ASP A 60 -10.59 -13.85 -6.54
C ASP A 60 -11.04 -12.39 -6.59
N ILE A 61 -10.97 -11.69 -5.45
CA ILE A 61 -11.35 -10.28 -5.34
C ILE A 61 -10.35 -9.40 -6.11
N LEU A 62 -9.06 -9.59 -5.86
CA LEU A 62 -8.01 -8.75 -6.46
C LEU A 62 -7.89 -8.95 -7.97
N THR A 63 -8.15 -10.17 -8.46
CA THR A 63 -8.23 -10.47 -9.89
C THR A 63 -9.48 -9.85 -10.51
N ALA A 64 -10.64 -9.94 -9.85
CA ALA A 64 -11.90 -9.41 -10.38
C ALA A 64 -11.90 -7.88 -10.53
N ILE A 65 -11.29 -7.15 -9.60
CA ILE A 65 -11.22 -5.67 -9.67
C ILE A 65 -10.14 -5.15 -10.62
N GLY A 66 -9.21 -6.01 -11.04
CA GLY A 66 -8.05 -5.64 -11.85
C GLY A 66 -6.97 -4.87 -11.09
N TYR A 67 -5.75 -4.87 -11.62
CA TYR A 67 -4.58 -4.29 -10.95
C TYR A 67 -4.64 -2.76 -10.81
N ARG A 68 -5.26 -2.07 -11.78
CA ARG A 68 -5.42 -0.62 -11.83
C ARG A 68 -6.78 -0.27 -12.42
N PRO A 69 -7.36 0.88 -12.01
CA PRO A 69 -8.46 1.48 -12.75
C PRO A 69 -8.06 1.67 -14.22
N ASP A 70 -9.03 1.50 -15.11
CA ASP A 70 -8.85 1.73 -16.53
C ASP A 70 -8.49 3.20 -16.81
N ALA A 71 -7.74 3.43 -17.88
CA ALA A 71 -7.28 4.77 -18.26
C ALA A 71 -8.44 5.77 -18.49
N PRO A 72 -9.57 5.39 -19.12
CA PRO A 72 -10.73 6.27 -19.23
C PRO A 72 -11.25 6.75 -17.87
N SER A 73 -11.41 5.85 -16.90
CA SER A 73 -11.82 6.22 -15.54
C SER A 73 -10.86 7.21 -14.87
N GLN A 74 -9.55 7.10 -15.13
CA GLN A 74 -8.58 8.07 -14.63
C GLN A 74 -8.70 9.45 -15.29
N ASP A 75 -8.94 9.49 -16.60
CA ASP A 75 -9.11 10.73 -17.37
C ASP A 75 -10.40 11.46 -16.97
N ASP A 76 -11.51 10.73 -16.84
CA ASP A 76 -12.81 11.25 -16.39
C ASP A 76 -12.72 11.90 -15.00
N ASN A 77 -11.81 11.42 -14.13
CA ASN A 77 -11.60 11.92 -12.77
C ASN A 77 -10.44 12.93 -12.65
N HIS A 78 -9.84 13.35 -13.77
CA HIS A 78 -8.70 14.26 -13.79
C HIS A 78 -9.11 15.68 -13.41
N GLU A 79 -10.25 16.17 -13.90
CA GLU A 79 -10.77 17.50 -13.56
C GLU A 79 -11.15 17.59 -12.08
N LYS A 80 -10.74 18.67 -11.40
CA LYS A 80 -11.03 18.91 -9.98
C LYS A 80 -11.99 20.08 -9.83
N PHE A 81 -13.08 19.83 -9.11
CA PHE A 81 -14.11 20.83 -8.83
C PHE A 81 -13.99 21.35 -7.40
N THR A 82 -14.21 22.65 -7.23
CA THR A 82 -14.30 23.29 -5.93
C THR A 82 -15.52 22.79 -5.15
N PRO A 83 -15.52 22.87 -3.80
CA PRO A 83 -16.69 22.53 -3.00
C PRO A 83 -17.97 23.27 -3.44
N ALA A 84 -17.87 24.54 -3.82
CA ALA A 84 -19.01 25.34 -4.30
C ALA A 84 -19.59 24.79 -5.61
N GLN A 85 -18.75 24.40 -6.58
CA GLN A 85 -19.18 23.77 -7.83
C GLN A 85 -19.86 22.41 -7.57
N ASN A 86 -19.32 21.60 -6.66
CA ASN A 86 -19.92 20.31 -6.28
C ASN A 86 -21.29 20.47 -5.61
N MET A 87 -21.47 21.48 -4.77
CA MET A 87 -22.77 21.79 -4.16
C MET A 87 -23.81 22.17 -5.21
N ILE A 88 -23.43 23.00 -6.19
CA ILE A 88 -24.32 23.40 -7.29
C ILE A 88 -24.67 22.18 -8.14
N TYR A 89 -23.69 21.36 -8.52
CA TYR A 89 -23.90 20.13 -9.29
C TYR A 89 -24.85 19.16 -8.57
N THR A 90 -24.63 18.91 -7.28
CA THR A 90 -25.45 17.97 -6.49
C THR A 90 -26.90 18.43 -6.42
N ARG A 91 -27.16 19.74 -6.23
CA ARG A 91 -28.52 20.30 -6.25
C ARG A 91 -29.19 20.13 -7.60
N ARG A 92 -28.46 20.40 -8.70
CA ARG A 92 -28.98 20.22 -10.07
C ARG A 92 -29.29 18.75 -10.36
N ARG A 93 -28.42 17.82 -9.95
CA ARG A 93 -28.61 16.37 -10.13
C ARG A 93 -29.83 15.86 -9.36
N ALA A 94 -30.06 16.35 -8.14
CA ALA A 94 -31.25 16.00 -7.37
C ALA A 94 -32.54 16.48 -8.06
N GLY A 95 -32.53 17.68 -8.65
CA GLY A 95 -33.66 18.18 -9.43
C GLY A 95 -33.94 17.34 -10.69
N LEU A 96 -32.90 16.89 -11.39
CA LEU A 96 -33.03 16.02 -12.56
C LEU A 96 -33.57 14.62 -12.21
N ALA A 97 -33.20 14.07 -11.05
CA ALA A 97 -33.65 12.75 -10.61
C ALA A 97 -35.10 12.73 -10.09
N ALA A 98 -35.68 13.89 -9.79
CA ALA A 98 -37.05 14.04 -9.29
C ALA A 98 -38.08 14.33 -10.42
N GLN A 99 -37.63 14.29 -11.68
CA GLN A 99 -38.42 14.53 -12.88
C GLN A 99 -38.78 13.21 -13.56
#